data_AF-A0AAQ3W735-F1
#
_entry.id   AF-A0AAQ3W735-F1
#
_cell.length_a   1.000
_cell.length_b   1.000
_cell.length_c   1.000
_cell.angle_alpha   90.00
_cell.angle_beta   90.00
_cell.angle_gamma   90.00
#
_symmetry.space_group_name_H-M   'P 1'
#
loop_
_entity.id
_entity.type
_entity.pdbx_description
1 polymer ?
#
loop_
_entity_poly.entity_id
_entity_poly.type
_entity_poly.pdbx_seq_one_letter_code
_entity_poly.pdbx_strand_id
1 'polypeptide(L)'
;MEVGPFRLGMRTLKTALAVMLCIILFKVFDRGAPMIAALAAVFSLRQDLTTSLTFGKSRILGNTLGGGLAIVYFLVKDLFSNDFLVELFLLPFLVIVVIVISDGMNNNSGIISAIATLLLISLSIPQGESFYFALSRVIDTFIGTFIGIGLNFFIRPKPVEEEHEIEEDLAELAKKEKELEELKQKINLKKQESDNAKK
;
A
#
# COMPACT_ATOMS: atom_id res chain seq x y z
N MET A 1 15.16 4.07 18.54
CA MET A 1 16.41 3.42 18.99
C MET A 1 17.26 3.13 17.76
N GLU A 2 18.49 3.64 17.71
CA GLU A 2 19.43 3.37 16.61
C GLU A 2 20.42 2.29 17.04
N VAL A 3 20.53 1.21 16.27
CA VAL A 3 21.53 0.15 16.46
C VAL A 3 22.44 0.17 15.23
N GLY A 4 23.54 0.91 15.31
CA GLY A 4 24.41 1.15 14.16
C GLY A 4 23.65 1.88 13.03
N PRO A 5 23.65 1.38 11.78
CA PRO A 5 22.91 2.01 10.67
C PRO A 5 21.39 1.73 10.72
N PHE A 6 20.91 0.93 11.67
CA PHE A 6 19.52 0.49 11.71
C PHE A 6 18.67 1.33 12.67
N ARG A 7 17.57 1.89 12.16
CA ARG A 7 16.58 2.64 12.94
C ARG A 7 15.40 1.75 13.31
N LEU A 8 15.24 1.48 14.61
CA LEU A 8 14.02 0.88 15.17
C LEU A 8 13.12 2.00 15.67
N GLY A 9 12.18 2.39 14.81
CA GLY A 9 11.14 3.38 15.11
C GLY A 9 9.83 2.75 15.55
N MET A 10 8.95 3.57 16.13
CA MET A 10 7.63 3.17 16.62
C MET A 10 6.78 2.48 15.53
N ARG A 11 6.89 2.94 14.28
CA ARG A 11 6.18 2.33 13.13
C ARG A 11 6.60 0.87 12.91
N THR A 12 7.87 0.53 13.08
CA THR A 12 8.37 -0.84 12.92
C THR A 12 7.75 -1.77 13.97
N LEU A 13 7.72 -1.32 15.24
CA LEU A 13 7.10 -2.10 16.32
C LEU A 13 5.59 -2.29 16.11
N LYS A 14 4.87 -1.22 15.75
CA LYS A 14 3.45 -1.30 15.37
C LYS A 14 3.22 -2.31 14.25
N THR A 15 4.08 -2.31 13.23
CA THR A 15 3.94 -3.24 12.10
C THR A 15 4.07 -4.69 12.55
N ALA A 16 5.06 -5.01 13.38
CA ALA A 16 5.24 -6.35 13.93
C ALA A 16 4.05 -6.76 14.83
N LEU A 17 3.57 -5.86 15.69
CA LEU A 17 2.40 -6.09 16.53
C LEU A 17 1.13 -6.31 15.71
N ALA A 18 0.92 -5.56 14.62
CA ALA A 18 -0.24 -5.75 13.76
C ALA A 18 -0.24 -7.15 13.10
N VAL A 19 0.92 -7.61 12.62
CA VAL A 19 1.08 -8.96 12.07
C VAL A 19 0.82 -10.02 13.15
N MET A 20 1.36 -9.84 14.35
CA MET A 20 1.11 -10.74 15.49
C MET A 20 -0.38 -10.84 15.82
N LEU A 21 -1.10 -9.71 15.85
CA LEU A 21 -2.54 -9.66 16.08
C LEU A 21 -3.33 -10.38 14.98
N CYS A 22 -2.94 -10.21 13.71
CA CYS A 22 -3.55 -10.97 12.60
C CYS A 22 -3.36 -12.48 12.77
N ILE A 23 -2.16 -12.93 13.14
CA ILE A 23 -1.86 -14.36 13.35
C ILE A 23 -2.69 -14.92 14.51
N ILE A 24 -2.72 -14.23 15.65
CA ILE A 24 -3.50 -14.66 16.83
C ILE A 24 -4.98 -14.74 16.46
N LEU A 25 -5.53 -13.72 15.81
CA LEU A 25 -6.93 -13.70 15.39
C LEU A 25 -7.25 -14.90 14.50
N PHE A 26 -6.47 -15.12 13.44
CA PHE A 26 -6.75 -16.22 12.51
C PHE A 26 -6.63 -17.59 13.17
N LYS A 27 -5.71 -17.75 14.13
CA LYS A 27 -5.56 -19.00 14.89
C LYS A 27 -6.72 -19.24 15.85
N VAL A 28 -7.21 -18.20 16.53
CA VAL A 28 -8.32 -18.30 17.50
C VAL A 28 -9.65 -18.57 16.81
N PHE A 29 -9.87 -17.97 15.63
CA PHE A 29 -11.11 -18.13 14.86
C PHE A 29 -11.05 -19.26 13.81
N ASP A 30 -9.96 -20.05 13.78
CA ASP A 30 -9.70 -21.12 12.81
C ASP A 30 -9.96 -20.70 11.35
N ARG A 31 -9.52 -19.48 11.00
CA ARG A 31 -9.83 -18.82 9.72
C ARG A 31 -8.86 -19.21 8.58
N GLY A 32 -7.85 -20.02 8.87
CA GLY A 32 -6.81 -20.41 7.93
C GLY A 32 -5.60 -19.48 7.94
N ALA A 33 -4.98 -19.26 6.78
CA ALA A 33 -3.70 -18.55 6.68
C ALA A 33 -3.84 -17.01 6.82
N PRO A 34 -3.14 -16.37 7.77
CA PRO A 34 -3.28 -14.93 8.05
C PRO A 34 -2.61 -14.00 7.04
N MET A 35 -2.01 -14.54 5.96
CA MET A 35 -1.14 -13.80 5.05
C MET A 35 -1.80 -12.52 4.50
N ILE A 36 -3.07 -12.61 4.11
CA ILE A 36 -3.76 -11.50 3.43
C ILE A 36 -4.11 -10.40 4.42
N ALA A 37 -4.60 -10.77 5.60
CA ALA A 37 -4.83 -9.83 6.69
C ALA A 37 -3.52 -9.17 7.16
N ALA A 38 -2.45 -9.96 7.35
CA ALA A 38 -1.16 -9.43 7.76
C ALA A 38 -0.62 -8.40 6.75
N LEU A 39 -0.63 -8.72 5.45
CA LEU A 39 -0.23 -7.77 4.41
C LEU A 39 -1.12 -6.53 4.41
N ALA A 40 -2.44 -6.69 4.50
CA ALA A 40 -3.35 -5.55 4.56
C ALA A 40 -3.11 -4.65 5.77
N ALA A 41 -2.76 -5.21 6.93
CA ALA A 41 -2.40 -4.45 8.12
C ALA A 41 -1.11 -3.64 7.91
N VAL A 42 -0.05 -4.30 7.42
CA VAL A 42 1.25 -3.67 7.11
C VAL A 42 1.07 -2.53 6.09
N PHE A 43 0.29 -2.78 5.04
CA PHE A 43 0.03 -1.78 4.01
C PHE A 43 -0.90 -0.66 4.47
N SER A 44 -1.73 -0.85 5.49
CA SER A 44 -2.60 0.21 6.01
C SER A 44 -1.89 1.06 7.05
N LEU A 45 -0.84 0.55 7.70
CA LEU A 45 0.00 1.31 8.61
C LEU A 45 0.84 2.37 7.86
N ARG A 46 0.61 3.63 8.17
CA ARG A 46 1.36 4.80 7.70
C ARG A 46 1.92 5.59 8.89
N GLN A 47 2.67 6.65 8.63
CA GLN A 47 3.15 7.57 9.68
C GLN A 47 1.96 8.17 10.42
N ASP A 48 1.03 8.77 9.69
CA ASP A 48 -0.14 9.41 10.27
C ASP A 48 -1.41 8.56 10.16
N LEU A 49 -2.35 8.79 11.08
CA LEU A 49 -3.64 8.09 11.05
C LEU A 49 -4.49 8.48 9.85
N THR A 50 -4.52 9.76 9.48
CA THR A 50 -5.27 10.27 8.31
C THR A 50 -4.83 9.55 7.04
N THR A 51 -3.52 9.48 6.82
CA THR A 51 -2.90 8.76 5.71
C THR A 51 -3.19 7.25 5.79
N SER A 52 -3.17 6.66 6.99
CA SER A 52 -3.52 5.25 7.21
C SER A 52 -4.98 4.96 6.83
N LEU A 53 -5.91 5.85 7.19
CA LEU A 53 -7.32 5.74 6.84
C LEU A 53 -7.54 5.86 5.33
N THR A 54 -6.92 6.85 4.69
CA THR A 54 -7.02 7.05 3.23
C THR A 54 -6.47 5.85 2.48
N PHE A 55 -5.29 5.35 2.87
CA PHE A 55 -4.71 4.15 2.27
C PHE A 55 -5.52 2.88 2.54
N GLY A 56 -6.03 2.72 3.76
CA GLY A 56 -6.87 1.58 4.12
C GLY A 56 -8.16 1.53 3.32
N LYS A 57 -8.86 2.67 3.17
CA LYS A 57 -10.05 2.78 2.31
C LYS A 57 -9.73 2.44 0.86
N SER A 58 -8.65 3.02 0.33
CA SER A 58 -8.19 2.77 -1.03
C SER A 58 -7.90 1.28 -1.29
N ARG A 59 -7.28 0.62 -0.31
CA ARG A 59 -7.00 -0.81 -0.35
C ARG A 59 -8.27 -1.65 -0.34
N ILE A 60 -9.22 -1.33 0.55
CA ILE A 60 -10.51 -2.03 0.63
C ILE A 60 -11.24 -1.94 -0.72
N LEU A 61 -11.35 -0.73 -1.28
CA LEU A 61 -12.00 -0.51 -2.58
C LEU A 61 -11.27 -1.28 -3.70
N GLY A 62 -9.94 -1.22 -3.72
CA GLY A 62 -9.13 -1.93 -4.70
C GLY A 62 -9.29 -3.45 -4.64
N ASN A 63 -9.17 -4.06 -3.46
CA ASN A 63 -9.35 -5.51 -3.31
C ASN A 63 -10.79 -5.95 -3.64
N THR A 64 -11.78 -5.12 -3.32
CA THR A 64 -13.19 -5.41 -3.67
C THR A 64 -13.39 -5.39 -5.19
N LEU A 65 -12.86 -4.37 -5.88
CA LEU A 65 -12.92 -4.29 -7.34
C LEU A 65 -12.17 -5.45 -8.02
N GLY A 66 -10.94 -5.72 -7.58
CA GLY A 66 -10.13 -6.82 -8.11
C GLY A 66 -10.76 -8.20 -7.87
N GLY A 67 -11.30 -8.44 -6.68
CA GLY A 67 -12.00 -9.68 -6.34
C GLY A 67 -13.31 -9.84 -7.13
N GLY A 68 -14.07 -8.76 -7.30
CA GLY A 68 -15.28 -8.77 -8.13
C GLY A 68 -14.98 -9.08 -9.59
N LEU A 69 -13.98 -8.44 -10.19
CA LEU A 69 -13.57 -8.73 -11.57
C LEU A 69 -12.92 -10.11 -11.73
N ALA A 70 -12.29 -10.65 -10.68
CA ALA A 70 -11.83 -12.04 -10.69
C ALA A 70 -13.02 -13.00 -10.77
N ILE A 71 -14.10 -12.76 -10.03
CA ILE A 71 -15.34 -13.57 -10.15
C ILE A 71 -15.88 -13.50 -11.59
N VAL A 72 -15.91 -12.30 -12.19
CA VAL A 72 -16.30 -12.14 -13.61
C VAL A 72 -15.38 -12.95 -14.54
N TYR A 73 -14.06 -12.94 -14.31
CA TYR A 73 -13.11 -13.75 -15.06
C TYR A 73 -13.46 -15.24 -15.02
N PHE A 74 -13.75 -15.79 -13.83
CA PHE A 74 -14.11 -17.20 -13.66
C PHE A 74 -15.45 -17.55 -14.34
N LEU A 75 -16.46 -16.68 -14.21
CA LEU A 75 -17.75 -16.87 -14.87
C LEU A 75 -17.63 -16.92 -16.39
N VAL A 76 -16.78 -16.07 -16.97
CA VAL A 76 -16.52 -16.10 -18.42
C VAL A 76 -15.70 -17.34 -18.77
N LYS A 77 -14.67 -17.67 -17.99
CA LYS A 77 -13.82 -18.84 -18.27
C LYS A 77 -14.60 -20.14 -18.32
N ASP A 78 -15.59 -20.32 -17.44
CA ASP A 78 -16.47 -21.50 -17.43
C ASP A 78 -17.30 -21.67 -18.73
N LEU A 79 -17.53 -20.58 -19.48
CA LEU A 79 -18.27 -20.62 -20.75
C LEU A 79 -17.40 -21.03 -21.95
N PHE A 80 -16.08 -21.09 -21.81
CA PHE A 80 -15.15 -21.39 -22.91
C PHE A 80 -14.34 -22.65 -22.62
N SER A 81 -14.21 -23.54 -23.61
CA SER A 81 -13.39 -24.76 -23.48
C SER A 81 -11.88 -24.52 -23.61
N ASN A 82 -11.46 -23.33 -24.04
CA ASN A 82 -10.05 -22.96 -24.27
C ASN A 82 -9.55 -21.97 -23.22
N ASP A 83 -9.14 -22.52 -22.07
CA ASP A 83 -8.60 -21.77 -20.92
C ASP A 83 -7.50 -20.77 -21.30
N PHE A 84 -6.59 -21.17 -22.20
CA PHE A 84 -5.45 -20.35 -22.57
C PHE A 84 -5.86 -19.06 -23.29
N LEU A 85 -6.85 -19.09 -24.18
CA LEU A 85 -7.27 -17.91 -24.93
C LEU A 85 -7.99 -16.90 -24.02
N VAL A 86 -8.80 -17.41 -23.09
CA VAL A 86 -9.45 -16.57 -22.07
C VAL A 86 -8.38 -15.90 -21.21
N GLU A 87 -7.40 -16.65 -20.71
CA GLU A 87 -6.30 -16.07 -19.93
C GLU A 87 -5.48 -15.05 -20.73
N LEU A 88 -5.14 -15.36 -21.99
CA LEU A 88 -4.33 -14.50 -22.85
C LEU A 88 -5.00 -13.16 -23.20
N PHE A 89 -6.31 -13.15 -23.43
CA PHE A 89 -7.01 -11.96 -23.91
C PHE A 89 -7.90 -11.31 -22.84
N LEU A 90 -8.67 -12.09 -22.07
CA LEU A 90 -9.60 -11.55 -21.09
C LEU A 90 -8.87 -10.98 -19.88
N LEU A 91 -7.83 -11.66 -19.38
CA LEU A 91 -7.16 -11.18 -18.16
C LEU A 91 -6.48 -9.82 -18.35
N PRO A 92 -5.69 -9.56 -19.42
CA PRO A 92 -5.16 -8.23 -19.70
C PRO A 92 -6.26 -7.19 -19.93
N PHE A 93 -7.36 -7.57 -20.59
CA PHE A 93 -8.51 -6.69 -20.75
C PHE A 93 -9.11 -6.28 -19.40
N LEU A 94 -9.29 -7.22 -18.47
CA LEU A 94 -9.78 -6.94 -17.12
C LEU A 94 -8.81 -6.07 -16.31
N VAL A 95 -7.50 -6.18 -16.53
CA VAL A 95 -6.52 -5.25 -15.95
C VAL A 95 -6.75 -3.82 -16.43
N ILE A 96 -7.02 -3.62 -17.73
CA ILE A 96 -7.38 -2.29 -18.26
C ILE A 96 -8.67 -1.78 -17.59
N VAL A 97 -9.69 -2.65 -17.46
CA VAL A 97 -10.95 -2.31 -16.78
C VAL A 97 -10.71 -1.90 -15.32
N VAL A 98 -9.87 -2.64 -14.58
CA VAL A 98 -9.48 -2.28 -13.20
C VAL A 98 -8.88 -0.87 -13.15
N ILE A 99 -7.96 -0.55 -14.06
CA ILE A 99 -7.29 0.77 -14.08
C ILE A 99 -8.30 1.87 -14.34
N VAL A 100 -9.12 1.74 -15.38
CA VAL A 100 -10.10 2.76 -15.78
C VAL A 100 -11.16 2.99 -14.70
N ILE A 101 -11.71 1.91 -14.11
CA ILE A 101 -12.70 2.04 -13.03
C ILE A 101 -12.07 2.66 -11.79
N SER A 102 -10.86 2.22 -11.41
CA SER A 102 -10.17 2.76 -10.22
C SER A 102 -9.84 4.25 -10.39
N ASP A 103 -9.39 4.66 -11.57
CA ASP A 103 -9.10 6.06 -11.89
C ASP A 103 -10.40 6.90 -11.89
N GLY A 104 -11.47 6.40 -12.49
CA GLY A 104 -12.79 7.06 -12.44
C GLY A 104 -13.36 7.19 -11.02
N MET A 105 -12.98 6.30 -10.10
CA MET A 105 -13.30 6.39 -8.67
C MET A 105 -12.35 7.29 -7.87
N ASN A 106 -11.36 7.92 -8.50
CA ASN A 106 -10.25 8.63 -7.86
C ASN A 106 -9.47 7.77 -6.85
N ASN A 107 -9.40 6.45 -7.09
CA ASN A 107 -8.76 5.48 -6.21
C ASN A 107 -7.39 5.01 -6.75
N ASN A 108 -6.59 5.97 -7.24
CA ASN A 108 -5.36 5.69 -7.97
C ASN A 108 -4.33 4.93 -7.11
N SER A 109 -4.29 5.23 -5.80
CA SER A 109 -3.44 4.51 -4.83
C SER A 109 -3.82 3.04 -4.63
N GLY A 110 -5.04 2.64 -5.03
CA GLY A 110 -5.60 1.30 -4.88
C GLY A 110 -5.41 0.40 -6.10
N ILE A 111 -5.03 0.97 -7.26
CA ILE A 111 -4.91 0.26 -8.55
C ILE A 111 -4.00 -0.96 -8.43
N ILE A 112 -2.80 -0.80 -7.86
CA ILE A 112 -1.84 -1.90 -7.68
C ILE A 112 -2.47 -3.02 -6.84
N SER A 113 -3.20 -2.66 -5.78
CA SER A 113 -3.86 -3.63 -4.92
C SER A 113 -5.02 -4.35 -5.61
N ALA A 114 -5.75 -3.65 -6.48
CA ALA A 114 -6.84 -4.22 -7.27
C ALA A 114 -6.31 -5.22 -8.30
N ILE A 115 -5.29 -4.82 -9.08
CA ILE A 115 -4.65 -5.67 -10.09
C ILE A 115 -4.03 -6.91 -9.42
N ALA A 116 -3.28 -6.73 -8.32
CA ALA A 116 -2.68 -7.85 -7.61
C ALA A 116 -3.73 -8.85 -7.10
N THR A 117 -4.91 -8.36 -6.72
CA THR A 117 -6.01 -9.21 -6.27
C THR A 117 -6.65 -9.97 -7.41
N LEU A 118 -6.93 -9.28 -8.53
CA LEU A 118 -7.41 -9.91 -9.76
C LEU A 118 -6.45 -11.02 -10.21
N LEU A 119 -5.17 -10.70 -10.39
CA LEU A 119 -4.17 -11.65 -10.89
C LEU A 119 -3.98 -12.83 -9.95
N LEU A 120 -3.89 -12.59 -8.64
CA LEU A 120 -3.71 -13.69 -7.70
C LEU A 120 -4.90 -14.65 -7.73
N ILE A 121 -6.13 -14.13 -7.68
CA ILE A 121 -7.31 -14.98 -7.65
C ILE A 121 -7.47 -15.71 -9.00
N SER A 122 -7.31 -15.00 -10.12
CA SER A 122 -7.44 -15.57 -11.47
C SER A 122 -6.37 -16.60 -11.82
N LEU A 123 -5.13 -16.44 -11.36
CA LEU A 123 -4.00 -17.30 -11.75
C LEU A 123 -3.64 -18.38 -10.72
N SER A 124 -4.05 -18.23 -9.45
CA SER A 124 -3.64 -19.16 -8.37
C SER A 124 -4.74 -20.10 -7.90
N ILE A 125 -6.01 -19.89 -8.29
CA ILE A 125 -7.16 -20.61 -7.72
C ILE A 125 -7.84 -21.49 -8.79
N PRO A 126 -8.11 -22.78 -8.50
CA PRO A 126 -8.91 -23.65 -9.37
C PRO A 126 -10.35 -23.16 -9.52
N GLN A 127 -10.97 -23.40 -10.68
CA GLN A 127 -12.26 -22.82 -11.10
C GLN A 127 -13.44 -23.00 -10.10
N GLY A 128 -13.41 -23.98 -9.20
CA GLY A 128 -14.49 -24.28 -8.25
C GLY A 128 -14.44 -23.57 -6.90
N GLU A 129 -13.29 -23.02 -6.49
CA GLU A 129 -13.14 -22.38 -5.17
C GLU A 129 -13.09 -20.85 -5.24
N SER A 130 -13.11 -20.31 -6.46
CA SER A 130 -12.77 -18.91 -6.74
C SER A 130 -13.70 -17.89 -6.10
N PHE A 131 -15.01 -18.18 -6.00
CA PHE A 131 -15.95 -17.26 -5.35
C PHE A 131 -15.68 -17.16 -3.84
N TYR A 132 -15.59 -18.30 -3.16
CA TYR A 132 -15.31 -18.34 -1.72
C TYR A 132 -13.95 -17.71 -1.41
N PHE A 133 -12.93 -18.02 -2.22
CA PHE A 133 -11.61 -17.45 -2.05
C PHE A 133 -11.61 -15.93 -2.30
N ALA A 134 -12.28 -15.44 -3.34
CA ALA A 134 -12.40 -14.00 -3.61
C ALA A 134 -13.11 -13.26 -2.47
N LEU A 135 -14.18 -13.83 -1.92
CA LEU A 135 -14.88 -13.26 -0.78
C LEU A 135 -14.01 -13.27 0.48
N SER A 136 -13.35 -14.40 0.76
CA SER A 136 -12.43 -14.52 1.90
C SER A 136 -11.30 -13.50 1.80
N ARG A 137 -10.74 -13.31 0.61
CA ARG A 137 -9.69 -12.32 0.33
C ARG A 137 -10.14 -10.91 0.69
N VAL A 138 -11.35 -10.51 0.26
CA VAL A 138 -11.90 -9.18 0.58
C VAL A 138 -12.03 -9.05 2.09
N ILE A 139 -12.68 -10.01 2.75
CA ILE A 139 -12.88 -9.98 4.21
C ILE A 139 -11.55 -9.94 4.98
N ASP A 140 -10.57 -10.74 4.58
CA ASP A 140 -9.25 -10.78 5.21
C ASP A 140 -8.53 -9.44 5.07
N THR A 141 -8.68 -8.79 3.92
CA THR A 141 -8.18 -7.44 3.70
C THR A 141 -8.82 -6.45 4.66
N PHE A 142 -10.15 -6.50 4.84
CA PHE A 142 -10.85 -5.67 5.82
C PHE A 142 -10.30 -5.90 7.24
N ILE A 143 -10.20 -7.15 7.68
CA ILE A 143 -9.70 -7.51 9.00
C ILE A 143 -8.30 -6.92 9.23
N GLY A 144 -7.39 -7.15 8.28
CA GLY A 144 -6.04 -6.62 8.34
C GLY A 144 -5.99 -5.09 8.38
N THR A 145 -6.72 -4.44 7.47
CA THR A 145 -6.81 -2.97 7.41
C THR A 145 -7.34 -2.38 8.72
N PHE A 146 -8.36 -2.97 9.33
CA PHE A 146 -8.89 -2.51 10.61
C PHE A 146 -7.89 -2.70 11.76
N ILE A 147 -7.19 -3.84 11.82
CA ILE A 147 -6.14 -4.05 12.81
C ILE A 147 -5.03 -3.01 12.66
N GLY A 148 -4.56 -2.76 11.42
CA GLY A 148 -3.50 -1.79 11.15
C GLY A 148 -3.89 -0.36 11.52
N ILE A 149 -5.10 0.08 11.12
CA ILE A 149 -5.63 1.40 11.46
C ILE A 149 -5.86 1.53 12.98
N GLY A 150 -6.47 0.53 13.60
CA GLY A 150 -6.73 0.51 15.03
C GLY A 150 -5.43 0.63 15.83
N LEU A 151 -4.40 -0.14 15.46
CA LEU A 151 -3.11 -0.05 16.13
C LEU A 151 -2.45 1.31 15.94
N ASN A 152 -2.57 1.94 14.76
CA ASN A 152 -2.05 3.28 14.56
C ASN A 152 -2.84 4.36 15.34
N PHE A 153 -4.11 4.10 15.61
CA PHE A 153 -4.93 4.98 16.43
C PHE A 153 -4.54 4.89 17.91
N PHE A 154 -4.38 3.67 18.46
CA PHE A 154 -4.13 3.46 19.89
C PHE A 154 -2.68 3.72 20.31
N ILE A 155 -1.72 3.40 19.44
CA ILE A 155 -0.31 3.64 19.72
C ILE A 155 0.06 4.93 18.99
N ARG A 156 0.03 6.08 19.66
CA ARG A 156 0.55 7.35 19.10
C ARG A 156 1.75 7.81 19.93
N PRO A 157 2.73 8.49 19.31
CA PRO A 157 3.81 9.12 20.08
C PRO A 157 3.21 10.08 21.10
N LYS A 158 3.86 10.19 22.26
CA LYS A 158 3.41 11.10 23.31
C LYS A 158 3.80 12.55 22.94
N PRO A 159 3.10 13.58 23.45
CA PRO A 159 3.34 14.98 23.07
C PRO A 159 4.80 15.43 23.21
N VAL A 160 5.53 14.89 24.19
CA VAL A 160 6.95 15.23 24.44
C VAL A 160 7.88 14.67 23.37
N GLU A 161 7.58 13.50 22.80
CA GLU A 161 8.36 12.95 21.68
C GLU A 161 8.08 13.73 20.39
N GLU A 162 6.85 14.22 20.20
CA GLU A 162 6.47 15.06 19.05
C GLU A 162 7.22 16.40 19.04
N GLU A 163 7.35 17.10 20.18
CA GLU A 163 8.11 18.36 20.25
C GLU A 163 9.58 18.18 19.86
N HIS A 164 10.22 17.11 20.33
CA HIS A 164 11.61 16.82 20.00
C HIS A 164 11.79 16.45 18.52
N GLU A 165 10.86 15.68 17.94
CA GLU A 165 10.87 15.37 16.49
C GLU A 165 10.71 16.64 15.64
N ILE A 166 9.82 17.56 16.05
CA ILE A 166 9.63 18.85 15.36
C ILE A 166 10.89 19.72 15.44
N GLU A 167 11.56 19.78 16.59
CA GLU A 167 12.82 20.53 16.74
C GLU A 167 13.93 19.96 15.85
N GLU A 168 14.05 18.63 15.76
CA GLU A 168 15.00 17.97 14.87
C GLU A 168 14.69 18.23 13.39
N ASP A 169 13.42 18.11 12.98
CA ASP A 169 12.97 18.38 11.60
C ASP A 169 13.23 19.84 11.20
N LEU A 170 12.97 20.80 12.12
CA LEU A 170 13.29 22.22 11.92
C LEU A 170 14.80 22.45 11.75
N ALA A 171 15.64 21.78 12.54
CA ALA A 171 17.08 21.86 12.40
C ALA A 171 17.58 21.28 11.07
N GLU A 172 16.99 20.16 10.61
CA GLU A 172 17.31 19.58 9.31
C GLU A 172 16.90 20.49 8.15
N LEU A 173 15.71 21.11 8.22
CA LEU A 173 15.25 22.08 7.23
C LEU A 173 16.18 23.29 7.15
N ALA A 174 16.60 23.85 8.28
CA ALA A 174 17.55 24.96 8.31
C ALA A 174 18.90 24.59 7.65
N LYS A 175 19.36 23.35 7.83
CA LYS A 175 20.56 22.85 7.15
C LYS A 175 20.37 22.76 5.63
N LYS A 176 19.23 22.22 5.18
CA LYS A 176 18.88 22.14 3.74
C LYS A 176 18.75 23.51 3.08
N GLU A 177 18.19 24.50 3.78
CA GLU A 177 18.12 25.88 3.29
C GLU A 177 19.51 26.49 3.08
N LYS A 178 20.43 26.25 4.02
CA LYS A 178 21.81 26.72 3.90
C LYS A 178 22.54 26.09 2.72
N GLU A 179 22.43 24.77 2.56
CA GLU A 179 22.98 24.05 1.41
C GLU A 179 22.39 24.56 0.07
N LEU A 180 21.09 24.86 0.05
CA LEU A 180 20.42 25.40 -1.13
C LEU A 180 20.93 26.79 -1.51
N GLU A 181 21.16 27.67 -0.54
CA GLU A 181 21.73 29.00 -0.78
C GLU A 181 23.17 28.94 -1.31
N GLU A 182 24.01 28.05 -0.76
CA GLU A 182 25.35 27.81 -1.29
C GLU A 182 25.31 27.29 -2.74
N LEU A 183 24.36 26.41 -3.06
CA LEU A 183 24.19 25.90 -4.41
C LEU A 183 23.75 26.99 -5.39
N LYS A 184 22.79 27.84 -4.99
CA LYS A 184 22.35 29.00 -5.79
C LYS A 184 23.50 29.94 -6.07
N GLN A 185 24.34 30.25 -5.08
CA GLN A 185 25.51 31.10 -5.27
C GLN A 185 26.49 30.51 -6.28
N LYS A 186 26.80 29.22 -6.18
CA LYS A 186 27.68 28.52 -7.15
C LYS A 186 27.11 28.55 -8.57
N ILE A 187 25.80 28.36 -8.74
CA ILE A 187 25.15 28.42 -10.06
C ILE A 187 25.21 29.84 -10.63
N ASN A 188 24.94 30.86 -9.83
CA ASN A 188 25.03 32.26 -10.28
C ASN A 188 26.46 32.66 -10.69
N LEU A 189 27.48 32.22 -9.94
CA LEU A 189 28.88 32.41 -10.31
C LEU A 189 29.22 31.75 -11.65
N LYS A 190 28.84 30.47 -11.83
CA LYS A 190 29.03 29.77 -13.11
C LYS A 190 28.30 30.43 -14.28
N LYS A 191 27.11 30.99 -14.04
CA LYS A 191 26.35 31.71 -15.06
C LYS A 191 27.08 33.00 -15.47
N GLN A 192 27.58 33.77 -14.51
CA GLN A 192 28.39 34.96 -14.77
C GLN A 192 29.68 34.64 -15.51
N GLU A 193 30.37 33.56 -15.15
CA GLU A 193 31.57 33.08 -15.86
C GLU A 193 31.24 32.66 -17.31
N SER A 194 30.15 31.93 -17.52
CA SER A 194 29.68 31.55 -18.86
C SER A 194 29.26 32.75 -19.72
N ASP A 195 28.66 33.78 -19.12
CA ASP A 195 28.21 34.97 -19.84
C ASP A 195 29.42 35.87 -20.19
N ASN A 196 30.44 35.91 -19.33
CA ASN A 196 31.69 36.62 -19.60
C ASN A 196 32.58 35.90 -20.64
N ALA A 197 32.57 34.57 -20.70
CA ALA A 197 33.33 33.80 -21.70
C ALA A 197 32.74 33.84 -23.11
N LYS A 198 31.52 34.36 -23.28
CA LYS A 198 30.83 34.52 -24.57
C LYS A 198 30.93 35.94 -25.16
N LYS A 199 31.54 36.88 -24.44
CA LYS A 199 31.89 38.23 -24.92
C LYS A 199 33.34 38.24 -25.41
#